data_AF-A0A534N1L2-F1
#
_entry.id   AF-A0A534N1L2-F1
#
_cell.length_a   1.000
_cell.length_b   1.000
_cell.length_c   1.000
_cell.angle_alpha   90.00
_cell.angle_beta   90.00
_cell.angle_gamma   90.00
#
_symmetry.space_group_name_H-M   'P 1'
#
loop_
_entity.id
_entity.type
_entity.pdbx_description
1 polymer ?
#
loop_
_entity_poly.entity_id
_entity_poly.type
_entity_poly.pdbx_seq_one_letter_code
_entity_poly.pdbx_strand_id
1 'polypeptide(L)'
;MRIEGLRSASDYTLFVTARDDFGFVLRAAPQRFSTIAPLPRAIVSEVMASGVDGEYVELLNLGPGTADLETLGLQGPDGIVRPLLAGTPPLPALLEPGARALAVGASFDSSIYSMMPPDTPVLRASTQRLLGRGLSDDAPPAFRLVTLAAVPVQLADFPGGNGHCAAGASLQCDEAVPPGSAAAWVCGKTGGTPGRPP
;
A
#
# COMPACT_ATOMS: atom_id res chain seq x y z
N MET A 1 29.79 15.39 -4.74
CA MET A 1 29.20 15.94 -3.50
C MET A 1 27.79 15.43 -3.38
N ARG A 2 27.42 14.83 -2.25
CA ARG A 2 26.06 14.38 -1.94
C ARG A 2 25.53 15.26 -0.80
N ILE A 3 24.32 15.78 -0.95
CA ILE A 3 23.67 16.63 0.05
C ILE A 3 22.52 15.83 0.66
N GLU A 4 22.52 15.67 1.98
CA GLU A 4 21.52 14.92 2.74
C GLU A 4 20.85 15.82 3.78
N GLY A 5 19.72 15.37 4.34
CA GLY A 5 19.02 16.09 5.42
C GLY A 5 18.21 17.31 4.99
N LEU A 6 17.92 17.46 3.69
CA LEU A 6 17.00 18.50 3.21
C LEU A 6 15.57 18.19 3.69
N ARG A 7 14.86 19.20 4.18
CA ARG A 7 13.42 19.15 4.44
C ARG A 7 12.68 18.91 3.14
N SER A 8 11.62 18.13 3.19
CA SER A 8 10.71 17.91 2.06
C SER A 8 9.88 19.16 1.77
N ALA A 9 9.26 19.21 0.58
CA ALA A 9 8.37 20.29 0.15
C ALA A 9 8.95 21.71 0.40
N SER A 10 10.26 21.86 0.22
CA SER A 10 11.00 23.06 0.61
C SER A 10 11.86 23.55 -0.55
N ASP A 11 11.91 24.87 -0.71
CA ASP A 11 12.78 25.52 -1.69
C ASP A 11 14.18 25.73 -1.10
N TYR A 12 15.19 25.39 -1.90
CA TYR A 12 16.59 25.52 -1.56
C TYR A 12 17.32 26.32 -2.62
N THR A 13 18.38 27.00 -2.17
CA THR A 13 19.37 27.62 -3.04
C THR A 13 20.73 27.03 -2.73
N LEU A 14 21.33 26.36 -3.72
CA LEU A 14 22.69 25.82 -3.62
C LEU A 14 23.69 26.90 -4.05
N PHE A 15 24.68 27.14 -3.18
CA PHE A 15 25.86 27.95 -3.47
C PHE A 15 27.09 27.04 -3.49
N VAL A 16 27.79 27.00 -4.62
CA VAL A 16 29.05 26.25 -4.75
C VAL A 16 30.20 27.24 -4.81
N THR A 17 31.15 27.08 -3.88
CA THR A 17 32.39 27.86 -3.80
C THR A 17 33.57 26.92 -3.85
N ALA A 18 34.52 27.20 -4.73
CA ALA A 18 35.83 26.56 -4.76
C ALA A 18 36.88 27.59 -4.33
N ARG A 19 37.83 27.17 -3.48
CA ARG A 19 38.98 27.98 -3.08
C ARG A 19 40.23 27.15 -3.32
N ASP A 20 41.25 27.73 -3.93
CA ASP A 20 42.55 27.09 -4.09
C ASP A 20 43.53 27.45 -2.96
N ASP A 21 44.68 26.79 -2.96
CA ASP A 21 45.73 26.96 -1.95
C ASP A 21 46.41 28.34 -2.02
N PHE A 22 46.23 29.06 -3.13
CA PHE A 22 46.73 30.42 -3.33
C PHE A 22 45.70 31.49 -2.93
N GLY A 23 44.50 31.07 -2.49
CA GLY A 23 43.45 31.95 -2.00
C GLY A 23 42.51 32.51 -3.06
N PHE A 24 42.61 32.07 -4.33
CA PHE A 24 41.61 32.42 -5.34
C PHE A 24 40.30 31.69 -5.05
N VAL A 25 39.19 32.41 -5.22
CA VAL A 25 37.84 31.89 -4.97
C VAL A 25 37.02 31.97 -6.25
N LEU A 26 36.43 30.83 -6.63
CA LEU A 26 35.46 30.75 -7.71
C LEU A 26 34.07 30.51 -7.10
N ARG A 27 33.09 31.31 -7.50
CA ARG A 27 31.69 31.21 -7.07
C ARG A 27 30.83 30.81 -8.26
N ALA A 28 30.15 29.68 -8.15
CA ALA A 28 29.12 29.32 -9.11
C ALA A 28 27.88 30.21 -8.92
N ALA A 29 27.09 30.36 -9.98
CA ALA A 29 25.79 31.02 -9.89
C ALA A 29 24.87 30.24 -8.92
N PRO A 30 24.02 30.92 -8.13
CA PRO A 30 23.08 30.25 -7.23
C PRO A 30 22.12 29.37 -8.01
N GLN A 31 21.98 28.10 -7.61
CA GLN A 31 21.05 27.16 -8.22
C GLN A 31 19.84 26.97 -7.32
N ARG A 32 18.64 27.30 -7.82
CA ARG A 32 17.39 27.06 -7.10
C ARG A 32 16.85 25.69 -7.45
N PHE A 33 16.38 24.98 -6.44
CA PHE A 33 15.70 23.70 -6.59
C PHE A 33 14.73 23.49 -5.44
N SER A 34 13.73 22.63 -5.64
CA SER A 34 12.73 22.31 -4.63
C SER A 34 12.76 20.82 -4.33
N THR A 35 12.59 20.46 -3.06
CA THR A 35 12.32 19.08 -2.67
C THR A 35 10.82 18.80 -2.81
N ILE A 36 10.45 17.59 -3.22
CA ILE A 36 9.05 17.18 -3.35
C ILE A 36 8.55 16.71 -1.97
N ALA A 37 7.27 16.89 -1.67
CA ALA A 37 6.66 16.26 -0.50
C ALA A 37 6.79 14.72 -0.61
N PRO A 38 7.09 13.99 0.49
CA PRO A 38 7.00 12.55 0.47
C PRO A 38 5.52 12.18 0.26
N LEU A 39 5.21 11.59 -0.89
CA LEU A 39 3.86 11.16 -1.21
C LEU A 39 3.67 9.70 -0.79
N PRO A 40 2.54 9.34 -0.17
CA PRO A 40 2.19 7.94 0.05
C PRO A 40 1.98 7.23 -1.28
N ARG A 41 2.26 5.93 -1.32
CA ARG A 41 1.94 5.04 -2.45
C ARG A 41 1.32 3.77 -1.88
N ALA A 42 0.03 3.84 -1.58
CA ALA A 42 -0.74 2.68 -1.16
C ALA A 42 -1.04 1.78 -2.36
N ILE A 43 -0.74 0.49 -2.23
CA ILE A 43 -1.05 -0.56 -3.20
C ILE A 43 -1.79 -1.71 -2.52
N VAL A 44 -2.36 -2.61 -3.33
CA VAL A 44 -2.77 -3.93 -2.85
C VAL A 44 -1.57 -4.87 -3.00
N SER A 45 -1.08 -5.44 -1.90
CA SER A 45 0.10 -6.32 -1.89
C SER A 45 -0.26 -7.80 -1.85
N GLU A 46 -1.36 -8.15 -1.18
CA GLU A 46 -1.79 -9.54 -1.02
C GLU A 46 -3.32 -9.64 -0.98
N VAL A 47 -3.88 -10.70 -1.55
CA VAL A 47 -5.30 -11.03 -1.45
C VAL A 47 -5.44 -12.47 -0.98
N MET A 48 -6.20 -12.66 0.10
CA MET A 48 -6.56 -13.96 0.64
C MET A 48 -8.07 -14.13 0.55
N ALA A 49 -8.51 -15.16 -0.16
CA ALA A 49 -9.92 -15.48 -0.37
C ALA A 49 -10.37 -16.77 0.36
N SER A 50 -9.54 -17.28 1.29
CA SER A 50 -9.71 -18.61 1.89
C SER A 50 -10.73 -18.59 3.03
N GLY A 51 -12.01 -18.67 2.68
CA GLY A 51 -13.10 -18.77 3.65
C GLY A 51 -13.34 -17.46 4.42
N VAL A 52 -14.58 -17.26 4.85
CA VAL A 52 -15.06 -15.97 5.36
C VAL A 52 -14.33 -15.45 6.61
N ASP A 53 -13.77 -16.34 7.42
CA ASP A 53 -13.05 -15.99 8.65
C ASP A 53 -11.58 -15.63 8.37
N GLY A 54 -11.04 -16.03 7.21
CA GLY A 54 -9.67 -15.75 6.78
C GLY A 54 -9.53 -14.73 5.66
N GLU A 55 -10.63 -14.27 5.05
CA GLU A 55 -10.60 -13.32 3.93
C GLU A 55 -10.00 -11.96 4.31
N TYR A 56 -8.95 -11.56 3.59
CA TYR A 56 -8.35 -10.23 3.72
C TYR A 56 -7.80 -9.70 2.40
N VAL A 57 -7.71 -8.37 2.32
CA VAL A 57 -6.97 -7.63 1.32
C VAL A 57 -5.87 -6.87 2.05
N GLU A 58 -4.60 -7.16 1.75
CA GLU A 58 -3.49 -6.45 2.34
C GLU A 58 -3.13 -5.20 1.53
N LEU A 59 -2.90 -4.11 2.26
CA LEU A 59 -2.43 -2.85 1.74
C LEU A 59 -0.99 -2.63 2.17
N LEU A 60 -0.17 -2.12 1.26
CA LEU A 60 1.22 -1.75 1.51
C LEU A 60 1.46 -0.31 1.07
N ASN A 61 2.14 0.47 1.92
CA ASN A 61 2.65 1.77 1.52
C ASN A 61 4.08 1.68 1.00
N LEU A 62 4.25 1.67 -0.33
CA LEU A 62 5.57 1.71 -0.99
C LEU A 62 6.14 3.14 -1.10
N GLY A 63 5.38 4.15 -0.68
CA GLY A 63 5.76 5.55 -0.81
C GLY A 63 6.58 6.03 0.38
N PRO A 64 7.38 7.09 0.20
CA PRO A 64 8.15 7.68 1.31
C PRO A 64 7.30 8.51 2.28
N GLY A 65 6.02 8.77 1.97
CA GLY A 65 5.10 9.52 2.83
C GLY A 65 4.07 8.62 3.51
N THR A 66 3.58 9.02 4.67
CA THR A 66 2.53 8.32 5.43
C THR A 66 1.19 8.38 4.67
N ALA A 67 0.48 7.26 4.57
CA ALA A 67 -0.84 7.19 3.93
C ALA A 67 -1.96 7.25 4.98
N ASP A 68 -2.98 8.08 4.75
CA ASP A 68 -4.19 8.10 5.57
C ASP A 68 -5.21 7.08 5.02
N LEU A 69 -5.39 5.97 5.73
CA LEU A 69 -6.24 4.87 5.30
C LEU A 69 -7.73 5.22 5.36
N GLU A 70 -8.14 6.21 6.15
CA GLU A 70 -9.55 6.65 6.22
C GLU A 70 -9.98 7.39 4.97
N THR A 71 -9.03 7.85 4.15
CA THR A 71 -9.29 8.47 2.84
C THR A 71 -9.41 7.45 1.72
N LEU A 72 -9.36 6.15 2.02
CA LEU A 72 -9.29 5.09 1.02
C LEU A 72 -10.51 4.15 1.09
N GLY A 73 -10.76 3.46 -0.02
CA GLY A 73 -11.80 2.44 -0.12
C GLY A 73 -11.47 1.38 -1.17
N LEU A 74 -12.16 0.25 -1.08
CA LEU A 74 -12.10 -0.83 -2.07
C LEU A 74 -13.35 -0.77 -2.96
N GLN A 75 -13.15 -0.65 -4.26
CA GLN A 75 -14.22 -0.65 -5.25
C GLN A 75 -14.28 -2.00 -5.96
N GLY A 76 -15.41 -2.70 -5.78
CA GLY A 76 -15.67 -3.97 -6.45
C GLY A 76 -16.11 -3.79 -7.91
N PRO A 77 -16.34 -4.91 -8.63
CA PRO A 77 -16.83 -4.87 -10.02
C PRO A 77 -18.27 -4.35 -10.12
N ASP A 78 -19.00 -4.32 -9.01
CA ASP A 78 -20.31 -3.68 -8.86
C ASP A 78 -20.26 -2.15 -8.87
N GLY A 79 -19.06 -1.56 -8.88
CA GLY A 79 -18.86 -0.11 -8.84
C GLY A 79 -19.06 0.51 -7.46
N ILE A 80 -19.42 -0.30 -6.44
CA ILE A 80 -19.68 0.19 -5.09
C ILE A 80 -18.34 0.36 -4.35
N VAL A 81 -18.09 1.56 -3.83
CA VAL A 81 -16.93 1.85 -2.98
C VAL A 81 -17.23 1.42 -1.55
N ARG A 82 -16.34 0.61 -0.97
CA ARG A 82 -16.39 0.13 0.42
C ARG A 82 -15.28 0.85 1.20
N PRO A 83 -15.61 1.84 2.05
CA PRO A 83 -14.61 2.57 2.83
C PRO A 83 -13.77 1.66 3.71
N LEU A 84 -12.51 2.01 3.92
CA LEU A 84 -11.66 1.38 4.93
C LEU A 84 -11.92 2.05 6.28
N LEU A 85 -12.55 1.33 7.20
CA LEU A 85 -12.89 1.87 8.53
C LEU A 85 -11.96 1.25 9.57
N ALA A 86 -11.19 2.07 10.28
CA ALA A 86 -10.36 1.55 11.36
C ALA A 86 -11.22 0.92 12.47
N GLY A 87 -10.80 -0.27 12.92
CA GLY A 87 -11.53 -1.02 13.95
C GLY A 87 -11.35 -0.45 15.37
N THR A 88 -10.12 -0.05 15.71
CA THR A 88 -9.74 0.46 17.04
C THR A 88 -8.64 1.53 16.93
N PRO A 89 -8.55 2.47 17.90
CA PRO A 89 -7.53 3.52 17.92
C PRO A 89 -6.08 2.98 17.87
N PRO A 90 -5.10 3.79 17.43
CA PRO A 90 -5.18 5.23 17.17
C PRO A 90 -5.86 5.59 15.84
N LEU A 91 -6.70 6.62 15.86
CA LEU A 91 -7.29 7.27 14.69
C LEU A 91 -6.57 8.62 14.44
N PRO A 92 -6.32 9.03 13.18
CA PRO A 92 -6.61 8.28 11.95
C PRO A 92 -5.69 7.07 11.77
N ALA A 93 -6.15 6.05 11.05
CA ALA A 93 -5.32 4.91 10.71
C ALA A 93 -4.25 5.30 9.67
N LEU A 94 -3.07 5.63 10.18
CA LEU A 94 -1.92 6.00 9.36
C LEU A 94 -1.09 4.77 8.99
N LEU A 95 -0.74 4.66 7.71
CA LEU A 95 0.15 3.63 7.20
C LEU A 95 1.51 4.25 6.86
N GLU A 96 2.50 4.01 7.71
CA GLU A 96 3.87 4.51 7.52
C GLU A 96 4.55 3.89 6.28
N PRO A 97 5.63 4.51 5.76
CA PRO A 97 6.43 3.93 4.69
C PRO A 97 6.88 2.50 4.99
N GLY A 98 6.60 1.57 4.07
CA GLY A 98 6.90 0.13 4.21
C GLY A 98 5.97 -0.65 5.13
N ALA A 99 5.01 0.02 5.79
CA ALA A 99 4.05 -0.65 6.67
C ALA A 99 2.91 -1.30 5.88
N ARG A 100 2.31 -2.33 6.50
CA ARG A 100 1.20 -3.12 5.95
C ARG A 100 -0.04 -3.02 6.83
N ALA A 101 -1.22 -3.10 6.22
CA ALA A 101 -2.50 -3.14 6.92
C ALA A 101 -3.45 -4.12 6.22
N LEU A 102 -4.38 -4.71 6.98
CA LEU A 102 -5.37 -5.65 6.46
C LEU A 102 -6.74 -4.99 6.37
N ALA A 103 -7.35 -5.02 5.20
CA ALA A 103 -8.75 -4.72 4.99
C ALA A 103 -9.55 -6.04 5.02
N VAL A 104 -10.52 -6.14 5.92
CA VAL A 104 -11.16 -7.42 6.28
C VAL A 104 -12.70 -7.36 6.36
N GLY A 105 -13.29 -8.54 6.45
CA GLY A 105 -14.73 -8.77 6.60
C GLY A 105 -15.17 -8.69 8.05
N ALA A 106 -16.48 -8.77 8.29
CA ALA A 106 -17.03 -8.74 9.65
C ALA A 106 -16.72 -10.02 10.45
N SER A 107 -16.50 -11.15 9.77
CA SER A 107 -16.20 -12.45 10.37
C SER A 107 -14.71 -12.75 10.51
N PHE A 108 -13.84 -11.81 10.11
CA PHE A 108 -12.40 -12.05 10.13
C PHE A 108 -11.90 -12.39 11.53
N ASP A 109 -11.17 -13.50 11.64
CA ASP A 109 -10.55 -13.99 12.86
C ASP A 109 -9.02 -13.97 12.69
N SER A 110 -8.35 -12.99 13.29
CA SER A 110 -6.88 -12.90 13.23
C SER A 110 -6.18 -14.09 13.92
N SER A 111 -6.86 -14.83 14.80
CA SER A 111 -6.24 -15.92 15.57
C SER A 111 -5.85 -17.12 14.70
N ILE A 112 -6.46 -17.26 13.51
CA ILE A 112 -6.09 -18.30 12.54
C ILE A 112 -4.70 -18.04 11.92
N TYR A 113 -4.22 -16.79 11.99
CA TYR A 113 -2.93 -16.37 11.45
C TYR A 113 -1.89 -16.21 12.56
N SER A 114 -1.32 -17.33 13.00
CA SER A 114 -0.33 -17.37 14.09
C SER A 114 0.95 -16.55 13.83
N MET A 115 1.24 -16.23 12.56
CA MET A 115 2.42 -15.46 12.16
C MET A 115 2.15 -13.96 11.97
N MET A 116 0.90 -13.50 12.07
CA MET A 116 0.54 -12.10 11.89
C MET A 116 1.17 -11.24 13.01
N PRO A 117 1.92 -10.17 12.69
CA PRO A 117 2.43 -9.26 13.70
C PRO A 117 1.28 -8.64 14.51
N PRO A 118 1.39 -8.56 15.85
CA PRO A 118 0.29 -8.12 16.72
C PRO A 118 -0.14 -6.67 16.46
N ASP A 119 0.78 -5.83 15.96
CA ASP A 119 0.53 -4.42 15.68
C ASP A 119 0.05 -4.17 14.24
N THR A 120 -0.23 -5.22 13.46
CA THR A 120 -0.74 -5.06 12.09
C THR A 120 -2.13 -4.43 12.14
N PRO A 121 -2.33 -3.24 11.54
CA PRO A 121 -3.64 -2.59 11.54
C PRO A 121 -4.69 -3.43 10.80
N VAL A 122 -5.87 -3.58 11.41
CA VAL A 122 -7.01 -4.28 10.81
C VAL A 122 -8.17 -3.30 10.61
N LEU A 123 -8.55 -3.12 9.34
CA LEU A 123 -9.55 -2.19 8.85
C LEU A 123 -10.78 -2.97 8.39
N ARG A 124 -11.98 -2.53 8.76
CA ARG A 124 -13.22 -3.09 8.24
C ARG A 124 -13.48 -2.55 6.84
N ALA A 125 -13.59 -3.44 5.85
CA ALA A 125 -13.78 -3.08 4.44
C ALA A 125 -14.87 -3.90 3.72
N SER A 126 -15.70 -4.63 4.48
CA SER A 126 -16.75 -5.51 3.93
C SER A 126 -16.23 -6.46 2.84
N THR A 127 -15.03 -7.02 3.01
CA THR A 127 -14.37 -7.87 2.00
C THR A 127 -15.21 -9.07 1.59
N GLN A 128 -16.02 -9.64 2.48
CA GLN A 128 -17.04 -10.66 2.14
C GLN A 128 -17.98 -10.29 0.97
N ARG A 129 -18.25 -8.99 0.76
CA ARG A 129 -19.05 -8.48 -0.37
C ARG A 129 -18.19 -8.12 -1.57
N LEU A 130 -16.90 -7.94 -1.36
CA LEU A 130 -15.92 -7.60 -2.40
C LEU A 130 -15.41 -8.86 -3.08
N LEU A 131 -14.99 -9.83 -2.27
CA LEU A 131 -14.39 -11.10 -2.65
C LEU A 131 -15.42 -12.19 -2.89
N GLY A 132 -16.72 -11.91 -2.79
CA GLY A 132 -17.80 -12.90 -2.96
C GLY A 132 -17.89 -13.91 -1.81
N ARG A 133 -19.11 -14.27 -1.39
CA ARG A 133 -19.30 -15.24 -0.31
C ARG A 133 -18.77 -16.61 -0.73
N GLY A 134 -17.79 -17.14 -0.01
CA GLY A 134 -17.31 -18.51 -0.21
C GLY A 134 -16.80 -18.76 -1.62
N LEU A 135 -16.17 -17.74 -2.24
CA LEU A 135 -15.36 -18.03 -3.41
C LEU A 135 -14.27 -19.02 -2.99
N SER A 136 -14.05 -20.04 -3.79
CA SER A 136 -12.82 -20.80 -3.63
C SER A 136 -11.67 -19.83 -3.90
N ASP A 137 -10.55 -20.06 -3.21
CA ASP A 137 -9.28 -19.33 -3.39
C ASP A 137 -8.85 -19.15 -4.84
N ASP A 138 -9.43 -19.95 -5.72
CA ASP A 138 -9.10 -20.06 -7.12
C ASP A 138 -9.55 -18.84 -7.94
N ALA A 139 -10.57 -18.06 -7.55
CA ALA A 139 -11.08 -16.99 -8.41
C ALA A 139 -11.69 -15.74 -7.73
N PRO A 140 -10.98 -15.05 -6.81
CA PRO A 140 -11.42 -13.73 -6.34
C PRO A 140 -11.63 -12.75 -7.50
N PRO A 141 -12.72 -11.94 -7.50
CA PRO A 141 -13.01 -11.00 -8.57
C PRO A 141 -12.02 -9.83 -8.58
N ALA A 142 -11.89 -9.19 -9.74
CA ALA A 142 -11.12 -7.95 -9.84
C ALA A 142 -11.72 -6.84 -8.98
N PHE A 143 -10.87 -6.04 -8.35
CA PHE A 143 -11.25 -4.85 -7.60
C PHE A 143 -10.16 -3.79 -7.62
N ARG A 144 -10.46 -2.60 -7.10
CA ARG A 144 -9.53 -1.45 -7.11
C ARG A 144 -9.42 -0.83 -5.73
N LEU A 145 -8.22 -0.37 -5.39
CA LEU A 145 -7.99 0.58 -4.31
C LEU A 145 -8.20 2.00 -4.85
N VAL A 146 -9.08 2.76 -4.21
CA VAL A 146 -9.46 4.11 -4.64
C VAL A 146 -9.46 5.10 -3.48
N THR A 147 -9.39 6.39 -3.80
CA THR A 147 -9.62 7.47 -2.82
C THR A 147 -11.12 7.71 -2.57
N LEU A 148 -11.49 8.04 -1.34
CA LEU A 148 -12.80 8.55 -0.96
C LEU A 148 -12.86 10.06 -1.24
N ALA A 149 -13.06 10.40 -2.51
CA ALA A 149 -13.25 11.78 -2.96
C ALA A 149 -14.51 11.86 -3.83
N ALA A 150 -15.00 13.09 -4.09
CA ALA A 150 -16.13 13.31 -4.99
C ALA A 150 -15.91 12.69 -6.38
N VAL A 151 -14.65 12.66 -6.83
CA VAL A 151 -14.19 11.87 -7.97
C VAL A 151 -13.13 10.88 -7.45
N PRO A 152 -13.44 9.59 -7.33
CA PRO A 152 -12.49 8.58 -6.86
C PRO A 152 -11.30 8.46 -7.81
N VAL A 153 -10.08 8.55 -7.27
CA VAL A 153 -8.85 8.28 -8.00
C VAL A 153 -8.42 6.86 -7.71
N GLN A 154 -8.14 6.08 -8.76
CA GLN A 154 -7.59 4.73 -8.63
C GLN A 154 -6.11 4.81 -8.25
N LEU A 155 -5.74 4.08 -7.20
CA LEU A 155 -4.37 3.99 -6.70
C LEU A 155 -3.69 2.68 -7.11
N ALA A 156 -4.45 1.58 -7.05
CA ALA A 156 -3.99 0.25 -7.44
C ALA A 156 -5.16 -0.62 -7.89
N ASP A 157 -4.86 -1.66 -8.67
CA ASP A 157 -5.79 -2.70 -9.07
C ASP A 157 -5.34 -4.08 -8.62
N PHE A 158 -6.33 -4.91 -8.30
CA PHE A 158 -6.19 -6.35 -8.26
C PHE A 158 -6.91 -6.92 -9.49
N PRO A 159 -6.22 -7.65 -10.38
CA PRO A 159 -6.80 -8.08 -11.66
C PRO A 159 -7.79 -9.24 -11.54
N GLY A 160 -7.93 -9.84 -10.35
CA GLY A 160 -8.67 -11.08 -10.14
C GLY A 160 -7.76 -12.30 -10.07
N GLY A 161 -8.26 -13.40 -9.50
CA GLY A 161 -7.59 -14.70 -9.50
C GLY A 161 -8.03 -15.55 -10.70
N ASN A 162 -7.08 -16.14 -11.42
CA ASN A 162 -7.33 -16.88 -12.66
C ASN A 162 -7.30 -18.41 -12.49
N GLY A 163 -7.61 -18.95 -11.30
CA GLY A 163 -7.78 -20.39 -11.10
C GLY A 163 -6.49 -21.21 -11.08
N HIS A 164 -5.37 -20.62 -10.65
CA HIS A 164 -4.05 -21.25 -10.75
C HIS A 164 -3.30 -21.43 -9.43
N CYS A 165 -3.84 -20.89 -8.33
CA CYS A 165 -3.25 -21.10 -7.01
C CYS A 165 -3.85 -22.32 -6.33
N ALA A 166 -3.09 -22.95 -5.45
CA ALA A 166 -3.63 -24.01 -4.62
C ALA A 166 -4.68 -23.42 -3.67
N ALA A 167 -5.70 -24.21 -3.33
CA ALA A 167 -6.65 -23.84 -2.30
C ALA A 167 -5.93 -23.43 -1.00
N GLY A 168 -6.41 -22.36 -0.36
CA GLY A 168 -5.83 -21.73 0.82
C GLY A 168 -4.59 -20.88 0.55
N ALA A 169 -4.09 -20.77 -0.69
CA ALA A 169 -2.96 -19.90 -1.01
C ALA A 169 -3.43 -18.48 -1.33
N SER A 170 -2.66 -17.50 -0.84
CA SER A 170 -2.89 -16.10 -1.19
C SER A 170 -2.39 -15.78 -2.61
N LEU A 171 -2.82 -14.64 -3.13
CA LEU A 171 -2.28 -14.00 -4.33
C LEU A 171 -1.42 -12.82 -3.90
N GLN A 172 -0.15 -12.79 -4.32
CA GLN A 172 0.82 -11.77 -3.95
C GLN A 172 1.27 -10.96 -5.15
N CYS A 173 1.30 -9.65 -4.97
CA CYS A 173 1.74 -8.66 -5.96
C CYS A 173 3.26 -8.57 -5.98
N ASP A 174 3.87 -8.41 -7.16
CA ASP A 174 5.29 -8.06 -7.26
C ASP A 174 5.51 -6.60 -6.84
N GLU A 175 6.03 -6.43 -5.62
CA GLU A 175 6.26 -5.12 -4.99
C GLU A 175 7.43 -4.34 -5.59
N ALA A 176 8.31 -5.01 -6.36
CA ALA A 176 9.47 -4.36 -7.00
C ALA A 176 9.08 -3.52 -8.23
N VAL A 177 7.80 -3.58 -8.64
CA VAL A 177 7.32 -2.95 -9.86
C VAL A 177 7.24 -1.42 -9.72
N PRO A 178 7.81 -0.66 -10.69
CA PRO A 178 7.76 0.80 -10.66
C PRO A 178 6.34 1.38 -10.61
N PRO A 179 6.15 2.58 -10.04
CA PRO A 179 4.86 3.26 -10.07
C PRO A 179 4.29 3.38 -11.49
N GLY A 180 3.01 3.06 -11.67
CA GLY A 180 2.30 3.17 -12.95
C GLY A 180 2.51 1.99 -13.92
N SER A 181 3.31 0.99 -13.54
CA SER A 181 3.43 -0.26 -14.31
C SER A 181 2.49 -1.33 -13.74
N ALA A 182 1.98 -2.21 -14.61
CA ALA A 182 1.18 -3.35 -14.18
C ALA A 182 2.05 -4.33 -13.40
N ALA A 183 1.65 -4.64 -12.17
CA ALA A 183 2.35 -5.63 -11.37
C ALA A 183 1.92 -7.05 -11.72
N ALA A 184 2.88 -7.98 -11.73
CA ALA A 184 2.58 -9.39 -11.81
C ALA A 184 1.99 -9.88 -10.48
N TRP A 185 1.12 -10.87 -10.56
CA TRP A 185 0.53 -11.55 -9.40
C TRP A 185 0.92 -13.02 -9.43
N VAL A 186 1.41 -13.52 -8.31
CA VAL A 186 1.85 -14.91 -8.15
C VAL A 186 1.16 -15.57 -6.96
N CYS A 187 1.11 -16.90 -6.97
CA CYS A 187 0.60 -17.65 -5.85
C CYS A 187 1.59 -17.57 -4.68
N GLY A 188 1.10 -17.06 -3.54
CA GLY A 188 1.82 -16.97 -2.28
C GLY A 188 1.74 -18.26 -1.47
N LYS A 189 1.97 -18.13 -0.17
CA LYS A 189 1.93 -19.27 0.77
C LYS A 189 0.49 -19.66 1.09
N THR A 190 0.27 -20.95 1.33
CA THR A 190 -0.96 -21.42 1.99
C THR A 190 -1.07 -20.78 3.37
N GLY A 191 -2.22 -20.18 3.68
CA GLY A 191 -2.42 -19.39 4.89
C GLY A 191 -1.91 -17.94 4.78
N GLY A 192 -1.41 -17.51 3.63
CA GLY A 192 -0.97 -16.14 3.38
C GLY A 192 0.19 -15.66 4.26
N THR A 193 0.55 -14.39 4.13
CA THR A 193 1.57 -13.74 4.95
C THR A 193 1.09 -12.40 5.52
N PRO A 194 -0.05 -12.36 6.22
CA PRO A 194 -0.67 -11.11 6.64
C PRO A 194 0.26 -10.26 7.52
N GLY A 195 0.45 -9.02 7.14
CA GLY A 195 1.27 -8.03 7.83
C GLY A 195 2.78 -8.26 7.69
N ARG A 196 3.22 -9.25 6.90
CA ARG A 196 4.64 -9.57 6.72
C ARG A 196 5.12 -9.27 5.31
N PRO A 197 6.42 -8.91 5.15
CA PRO A 197 7.03 -8.98 3.84
C PRO A 197 7.02 -10.42 3.30
N PRO A 198 6.93 -10.61 1.96
CA PRO A 198 6.90 -11.92 1.31
C PRO A 198 8.12 -12.81 1.64
#